data_AF-A0A7K2P5U6-F1
#
_entry.id   AF-A0A7K2P5U6-F1
#
_cell.length_a   1.000
_cell.length_b   1.000
_cell.length_c   1.000
_cell.angle_alpha   90.00
_cell.angle_beta   90.00
_cell.angle_gamma   90.00
#
_symmetry.space_group_name_H-M   'P 1'
#
loop_
_entity.id
_entity.type
_entity.pdbx_description
1 polymer ?
#
loop_
_entity_poly.entity_id
_entity_poly.type
_entity_poly.pdbx_seq_one_letter_code
_entity_poly.pdbx_strand_id
1 'polypeptide(L)'
;PQASAVEDCSVWNAPYADGMRAVYELAPDDLDVATLYADALMNLTPWQLWDLRTGLPAEGARTMAAKEVLDRALAAEGGRDHPGVVHLYIHLMEMSPTPEAALAVADRLRGLVPDAGHLLHMPSHLEVLCGDYRRVVSDNEAAIAADEKCLARSGAMNFYTLYRAHNHHFKIYGAMFLGQYEVALDAAARLEASVPEELLRVESPPMADWLEAFLAMRVHVLIRFGRWADVLALPLPDDPRLYCVTTAMLHYARGVALSATGRVAEAETERDLFRAAVDRVPGSRTLFNNTCADILAIASAMLDGELEYRRGDHTAAFAALERSIELDDNLPYDEPWGWMQPTRHAYGAL
;
A
#
# COMPACT_ATOMS: atom_id res chain seq x y z
N PRO A 1 28.62 -20.21 -2.53
CA PRO A 1 28.43 -19.12 -3.52
C PRO A 1 28.18 -19.70 -4.92
N GLN A 2 27.00 -19.48 -5.49
CA GLN A 2 26.71 -19.81 -6.88
C GLN A 2 27.24 -18.69 -7.80
N ALA A 3 27.64 -19.05 -9.01
CA ALA A 3 28.26 -18.12 -9.97
C ALA A 3 27.23 -17.25 -10.72
N SER A 4 25.96 -17.65 -10.71
CA SER A 4 24.83 -16.90 -11.26
C SER A 4 23.93 -16.45 -10.11
N ALA A 5 23.54 -15.18 -10.11
CA ALA A 5 22.48 -14.70 -9.22
C ALA A 5 21.20 -15.47 -9.51
N VAL A 6 20.53 -15.95 -8.47
CA VAL A 6 19.20 -16.55 -8.58
C VAL A 6 18.22 -15.40 -8.81
N GLU A 7 17.28 -15.57 -9.74
CA GLU A 7 16.47 -14.48 -10.33
C GLU A 7 15.68 -13.67 -9.29
N ASP A 8 15.17 -14.30 -8.22
CA ASP A 8 14.43 -13.65 -7.13
C ASP A 8 14.94 -13.99 -5.71
N CYS A 9 16.06 -14.72 -5.59
CA CYS A 9 16.62 -15.25 -4.34
C CYS A 9 15.68 -16.14 -3.47
N SER A 10 14.45 -16.44 -3.90
CA SER A 10 13.46 -17.20 -3.13
C SER A 10 13.90 -18.64 -2.82
N VAL A 11 14.82 -19.19 -3.62
CA VAL A 11 15.42 -20.51 -3.40
C VAL A 11 16.06 -20.67 -2.02
N TRP A 12 16.41 -19.57 -1.36
CA TRP A 12 17.02 -19.58 -0.04
C TRP A 12 16.01 -19.60 1.11
N ASN A 13 14.73 -19.29 0.86
CA ASN A 13 13.73 -19.13 1.93
C ASN A 13 13.49 -20.45 2.67
N ALA A 14 13.26 -21.55 1.95
CA ALA A 14 13.03 -22.87 2.56
C ALA A 14 14.25 -23.38 3.33
N PRO A 15 15.47 -23.40 2.74
CA PRO A 15 16.68 -23.78 3.47
C PRO A 15 16.97 -22.89 4.69
N TYR A 16 16.69 -21.58 4.60
CA TYR A 16 16.87 -20.66 5.72
C TYR A 16 15.87 -20.95 6.85
N ALA A 17 14.59 -21.17 6.53
CA ALA A 17 13.57 -21.53 7.51
C ALA A 17 13.87 -22.87 8.21
N ASP A 18 14.34 -23.89 7.47
CA ASP A 18 14.77 -25.16 8.04
C ASP A 18 16.00 -24.99 8.95
N GLY A 19 16.95 -24.15 8.56
CA GLY A 19 18.11 -23.81 9.39
C GLY A 19 17.70 -23.08 10.68
N MET A 20 16.81 -22.09 10.57
CA MET A 20 16.31 -21.34 11.71
C MET A 20 15.47 -22.20 12.66
N ARG A 21 14.76 -23.22 12.17
CA ARG A 21 14.09 -24.21 13.04
C ARG A 21 15.09 -24.88 13.98
N ALA A 22 16.23 -25.34 13.46
CA ALA A 22 17.26 -25.99 14.28
C ALA A 22 17.88 -25.04 15.31
N VAL A 23 18.06 -23.76 14.95
CA VAL A 23 18.56 -22.73 15.89
C VAL A 23 17.52 -22.46 16.99
N TYR A 24 16.25 -22.32 16.63
CA TYR A 24 15.16 -22.11 17.58
C TYR A 24 14.99 -23.29 18.55
N GLU A 25 15.15 -24.53 18.08
CA GLU A 25 15.11 -25.71 18.95
C GLU A 25 16.25 -25.73 19.99
N LEU A 26 17.40 -25.11 19.68
CA LEU A 26 18.54 -25.00 20.60
C LEU A 26 18.38 -23.86 21.61
N ALA A 27 17.66 -22.79 21.27
CA ALA A 27 17.46 -21.60 22.09
C ALA A 27 16.00 -21.09 22.01
N PRO A 28 15.01 -21.88 22.46
CA PRO A 28 13.60 -21.55 22.26
C PRO A 28 13.09 -20.37 23.09
N ASP A 29 13.81 -20.00 24.16
CA ASP A 29 13.47 -18.89 25.05
C ASP A 29 14.18 -17.58 24.67
N ASP A 30 15.05 -17.59 23.64
CA ASP A 30 15.71 -16.40 23.13
C ASP A 30 14.77 -15.66 22.16
N LEU A 31 14.42 -14.42 22.51
CA LEU A 31 13.43 -13.61 21.78
C LEU A 31 13.92 -13.19 20.39
N ASP A 32 15.23 -12.98 20.21
CA ASP A 32 15.81 -12.66 18.89
C ASP A 32 15.76 -13.89 17.98
N VAL A 33 16.08 -15.07 18.52
CA VAL A 33 15.98 -16.34 17.78
C VAL A 33 14.53 -16.66 17.41
N ALA A 34 13.59 -16.48 18.35
CA ALA A 34 12.16 -16.66 18.09
C ALA A 34 11.65 -15.71 16.99
N THR A 35 12.08 -14.44 17.04
CA THR A 35 11.78 -13.43 16.02
C THR A 35 12.28 -13.89 14.64
N LEU A 36 13.57 -14.20 14.52
CA LEU A 36 14.16 -14.58 13.23
C LEU A 36 13.57 -15.88 12.67
N TYR A 37 13.17 -16.82 13.53
CA TYR A 37 12.50 -18.04 13.08
C TYR A 37 11.07 -17.76 12.59
N ALA A 38 10.30 -16.94 13.31
CA ALA A 38 8.97 -16.53 12.86
C ALA A 38 9.04 -15.80 11.51
N ASP A 39 9.99 -14.87 11.35
CA ASP A 39 10.26 -14.18 10.08
C ASP A 39 10.57 -15.17 8.96
N ALA A 40 11.45 -16.15 9.20
CA ALA A 40 11.80 -17.17 8.22
C ALA A 40 10.58 -18.02 7.79
N LEU A 41 9.68 -18.34 8.72
CA LEU A 41 8.45 -19.07 8.42
C LEU A 41 7.47 -18.24 7.58
N MET A 42 7.33 -16.94 7.89
CA MET A 42 6.44 -16.04 7.17
C MET A 42 6.92 -15.78 5.74
N ASN A 43 8.23 -15.65 5.53
CA ASN A 43 8.85 -15.45 4.21
C ASN A 43 8.79 -16.67 3.28
N LEU A 44 8.25 -17.81 3.73
CA LEU A 44 7.94 -18.94 2.83
C LEU A 44 6.76 -18.63 1.90
N THR A 45 5.85 -17.76 2.35
CA THR A 45 4.63 -17.36 1.65
C THR A 45 4.38 -15.87 1.90
N PRO A 46 5.28 -14.97 1.42
CA PRO A 46 5.18 -13.54 1.69
C PRO A 46 3.83 -13.00 1.18
N TRP A 47 3.15 -12.20 2.02
CA TRP A 47 1.82 -11.64 1.73
C TRP A 47 0.73 -12.69 1.44
N GLN A 48 0.96 -13.95 1.84
CA GLN A 48 0.03 -15.06 1.69
C GLN A 48 0.01 -15.90 2.98
N LEU A 49 -0.09 -15.23 4.13
CA LEU A 49 -0.16 -15.91 5.43
C LEU A 49 -1.59 -16.40 5.73
N TRP A 50 -2.58 -15.65 5.28
CA TRP A 50 -4.00 -15.97 5.45
C TRP A 50 -4.71 -15.86 4.10
N ASP A 51 -5.68 -16.72 3.89
CA ASP A 51 -6.61 -16.62 2.77
C ASP A 51 -7.74 -15.65 3.14
N LEU A 52 -7.81 -14.51 2.45
CA LEU A 52 -8.74 -13.43 2.76
C LEU A 52 -10.22 -13.81 2.57
N ARG A 53 -10.52 -14.82 1.74
CA ARG A 53 -11.91 -15.22 1.44
C ARG A 53 -12.45 -16.17 2.49
N THR A 54 -11.60 -17.07 2.99
CA THR A 54 -11.97 -18.11 3.94
C THR A 54 -11.61 -17.75 5.38
N GLY A 55 -10.66 -16.83 5.59
CA GLY A 55 -10.08 -16.49 6.89
C GLY A 55 -9.19 -17.59 7.47
N LEU A 56 -8.88 -18.64 6.69
CA LEU A 56 -8.01 -19.73 7.11
C LEU A 56 -6.55 -19.43 6.75
N PRO A 57 -5.56 -20.07 7.39
CA PRO A 57 -4.18 -20.05 6.89
C PRO A 57 -4.12 -20.44 5.42
N ALA A 58 -3.36 -19.69 4.61
CA ALA A 58 -3.25 -19.98 3.19
C ALA A 58 -2.56 -21.33 2.95
N GLU A 59 -2.84 -21.95 1.79
CA GLU A 59 -2.22 -23.22 1.42
C GLU A 59 -0.69 -23.09 1.36
N GLY A 60 0.02 -24.03 1.99
CA GLY A 60 1.49 -24.03 2.05
C GLY A 60 2.09 -23.09 3.09
N ALA A 61 1.34 -22.13 3.63
CA ALA A 61 1.82 -21.21 4.63
C ALA A 61 2.13 -21.91 5.97
N ARG A 62 3.12 -21.38 6.69
CA ARG A 62 3.48 -21.84 8.05
C ARG A 62 2.90 -20.94 9.14
N THR A 63 1.79 -20.29 8.85
CA THR A 63 1.11 -19.27 9.67
C THR A 63 0.89 -19.72 11.10
N MET A 64 0.33 -20.92 11.32
CA MET A 64 0.05 -21.40 12.68
C MET A 64 1.34 -21.71 13.46
N ALA A 65 2.39 -22.22 12.79
CA ALA A 65 3.68 -22.45 13.44
C ALA A 65 4.35 -21.11 13.81
N ALA A 66 4.32 -20.11 12.92
CA ALA A 66 4.80 -18.77 13.23
C ALA A 66 4.01 -18.14 14.39
N LYS A 67 2.68 -18.31 14.39
CA LYS A 67 1.80 -17.87 15.47
C LYS A 67 2.17 -18.49 16.81
N GLU A 68 2.38 -19.80 16.85
CA GLU A 68 2.77 -20.51 18.08
C GLU A 68 4.11 -20.01 18.63
N VAL A 69 5.09 -19.74 17.76
CA VAL A 69 6.38 -19.16 18.15
C VAL A 69 6.20 -17.77 18.74
N LEU A 70 5.45 -16.89 18.06
CA LEU A 70 5.26 -15.51 18.51
C LEU A 70 4.36 -15.41 19.76
N ASP A 71 3.30 -16.22 19.87
CA ASP A 71 2.45 -16.26 21.07
C ASP A 71 3.29 -16.70 22.31
N ARG A 72 4.19 -17.67 22.13
CA ARG A 72 5.13 -18.08 23.19
C ARG A 72 6.10 -16.95 23.54
N ALA A 73 6.69 -16.32 22.54
CA ALA A 73 7.61 -15.19 22.75
C ALA A 73 6.92 -14.03 23.48
N LEU A 74 5.69 -13.66 23.10
CA LEU A 74 4.89 -12.62 23.76
C LEU A 74 4.49 -12.96 25.21
N ALA A 75 4.46 -14.25 25.57
CA ALA A 75 4.19 -14.70 26.93
C ALA A 75 5.45 -14.74 27.82
N ALA A 76 6.64 -14.75 27.21
CA ALA A 76 7.91 -14.74 27.92
C ALA A 76 8.23 -13.36 28.53
N GLU A 77 9.13 -13.34 29.51
CA GLU A 77 9.61 -12.11 30.12
C GLU A 77 10.29 -11.22 29.06
N GLY A 78 9.91 -9.94 29.01
CA GLY A 78 10.42 -8.98 28.02
C GLY A 78 9.84 -9.12 26.61
N GLY A 79 9.11 -10.19 26.30
CA GLY A 79 8.60 -10.47 24.95
C GLY A 79 7.67 -9.39 24.39
N ARG A 80 6.83 -8.80 25.24
CA ARG A 80 5.90 -7.72 24.85
C ARG A 80 6.57 -6.37 24.63
N ASP A 81 7.82 -6.23 25.05
CA ASP A 81 8.64 -5.03 24.85
C ASP A 81 9.78 -5.30 23.85
N HIS A 82 9.81 -6.49 23.23
CA HIS A 82 10.79 -6.86 22.22
C HIS A 82 10.32 -6.38 20.82
N PRO A 83 11.02 -5.43 20.19
CA PRO A 83 10.53 -4.79 18.97
C PRO A 83 10.31 -5.78 17.82
N GLY A 84 11.20 -6.76 17.66
CA GLY A 84 11.07 -7.77 16.62
C GLY A 84 9.87 -8.71 16.81
N VAL A 85 9.57 -9.10 18.05
CA VAL A 85 8.44 -10.00 18.36
C VAL A 85 7.13 -9.27 18.11
N VAL A 86 7.00 -8.06 18.62
CA VAL A 86 5.81 -7.23 18.43
C VAL A 86 5.60 -6.88 16.95
N HIS A 87 6.68 -6.52 16.24
CA HIS A 87 6.65 -6.23 14.81
C HIS A 87 6.14 -7.41 13.98
N LEU A 88 6.74 -8.60 14.14
CA LEU A 88 6.30 -9.77 13.37
C LEU A 88 4.90 -10.24 13.76
N TYR A 89 4.48 -10.02 15.00
CA TYR A 89 3.11 -10.33 15.41
C TYR A 89 2.08 -9.45 14.69
N ILE A 90 2.40 -8.19 14.44
CA ILE A 90 1.55 -7.29 13.65
C ILE A 90 1.39 -7.85 12.23
N HIS A 91 2.51 -8.10 11.53
CA HIS A 91 2.47 -8.65 10.17
C HIS A 91 1.79 -10.01 10.06
N LEU A 92 1.95 -10.86 11.07
CA LEU A 92 1.24 -12.12 11.09
C LEU A 92 -0.28 -11.92 11.20
N MET A 93 -0.74 -10.89 11.92
CA MET A 93 -2.14 -10.73 12.28
C MET A 93 -2.91 -9.77 11.36
N GLU A 94 -2.25 -8.90 10.59
CA GLU A 94 -2.89 -7.91 9.70
C GLU A 94 -3.80 -8.57 8.64
N MET A 95 -3.35 -9.66 8.03
CA MET A 95 -4.15 -10.43 7.07
C MET A 95 -5.17 -11.39 7.72
N SER A 96 -5.16 -11.53 9.05
CA SER A 96 -5.97 -12.55 9.76
C SER A 96 -7.46 -12.19 9.77
N PRO A 97 -8.37 -13.13 10.07
CA PRO A 97 -9.79 -12.81 10.25
C PRO A 97 -10.10 -12.03 11.54
N THR A 98 -9.10 -11.79 12.40
CA THR A 98 -9.26 -11.12 13.71
C THR A 98 -8.08 -10.18 14.01
N PRO A 99 -7.80 -9.19 13.14
CA PRO A 99 -6.66 -8.28 13.32
C PRO A 99 -6.76 -7.49 14.63
N GLU A 100 -7.97 -7.26 15.15
CA GLU A 100 -8.22 -6.55 16.40
C GLU A 100 -7.60 -7.24 17.62
N ALA A 101 -7.36 -8.55 17.56
CA ALA A 101 -6.71 -9.31 18.63
C ALA A 101 -5.26 -8.86 18.86
N ALA A 102 -4.62 -8.25 17.87
CA ALA A 102 -3.24 -7.79 17.94
C ALA A 102 -3.08 -6.32 18.37
N LEU A 103 -4.16 -5.53 18.44
CA LEU A 103 -4.08 -4.09 18.74
C LEU A 103 -3.36 -3.78 20.07
N ALA A 104 -3.67 -4.52 21.13
CA ALA A 104 -3.06 -4.30 22.44
C ALA A 104 -1.57 -4.68 22.48
N VAL A 105 -1.14 -5.59 21.61
CA VAL A 105 0.27 -5.96 21.44
C VAL A 105 0.96 -4.88 20.59
N ALA A 106 0.36 -4.49 19.48
CA ALA A 106 0.88 -3.44 18.60
C ALA A 106 1.07 -2.10 19.30
N ASP A 107 0.18 -1.78 20.25
CA ASP A 107 0.28 -0.58 21.07
C ASP A 107 1.63 -0.44 21.79
N ARG A 108 2.29 -1.57 22.10
CA ARG A 108 3.60 -1.61 22.75
C ARG A 108 4.73 -1.14 21.86
N LEU A 109 4.60 -1.22 20.53
CA LEU A 109 5.68 -0.86 19.63
C LEU A 109 5.97 0.65 19.61
N ARG A 110 4.97 1.46 19.97
CA ARG A 110 5.09 2.92 20.00
C ARG A 110 6.16 3.35 21.00
N GLY A 111 7.18 4.02 20.47
CA GLY A 111 8.27 4.59 21.28
C GLY A 111 9.34 3.59 21.73
N LEU A 112 9.23 2.29 21.42
CA LEU A 112 10.30 1.32 21.72
C LEU A 112 11.56 1.61 20.90
N VAL A 113 11.39 1.97 19.62
CA VAL A 113 12.49 2.31 18.71
C VAL A 113 12.14 3.62 18.00
N PRO A 114 12.22 4.77 18.69
CA PRO A 114 11.60 6.03 18.27
C PRO A 114 12.22 6.67 17.01
N ASP A 115 13.38 6.20 16.58
CA ASP A 115 14.05 6.66 15.35
C ASP A 115 13.88 5.67 14.18
N ALA A 116 13.13 4.58 14.35
CA ALA A 116 12.77 3.66 13.29
C ALA A 116 11.36 3.98 12.78
N GLY A 117 11.26 4.78 11.71
CA GLY A 117 9.98 5.15 11.09
C GLY A 117 9.12 3.93 10.76
N HIS A 118 9.74 2.86 10.23
CA HIS A 118 9.06 1.57 10.00
C HIS A 118 8.36 1.02 11.25
N LEU A 119 9.05 0.96 12.40
CA LEU A 119 8.43 0.41 13.61
C LEU A 119 7.38 1.32 14.23
N LEU A 120 7.47 2.63 14.00
CA LEU A 120 6.45 3.58 14.48
C LEU A 120 5.14 3.49 13.69
N HIS A 121 5.18 3.24 12.38
CA HIS A 121 3.95 3.11 11.59
C HIS A 121 3.31 1.73 11.67
N MET A 122 4.07 0.67 11.98
CA MET A 122 3.57 -0.71 12.01
C MET A 122 2.19 -0.89 12.68
N PRO A 123 1.87 -0.27 13.85
CA PRO A 123 0.53 -0.40 14.43
C PRO A 123 -0.60 0.03 13.49
N SER A 124 -0.35 0.96 12.57
CA SER A 124 -1.33 1.47 11.61
C SER A 124 -1.84 0.44 10.60
N HIS A 125 -1.09 -0.65 10.36
CA HIS A 125 -1.56 -1.80 9.57
C HIS A 125 -2.80 -2.44 10.20
N LEU A 126 -2.86 -2.54 11.53
CA LEU A 126 -4.04 -3.06 12.21
C LEU A 126 -5.13 -1.99 12.35
N GLU A 127 -4.73 -0.75 12.62
CA GLU A 127 -5.67 0.35 12.87
C GLU A 127 -6.49 0.70 11.63
N VAL A 128 -5.90 0.64 10.43
CA VAL A 128 -6.63 0.90 9.18
C VAL A 128 -7.71 -0.16 8.96
N LEU A 129 -7.44 -1.43 9.29
CA LEU A 129 -8.38 -2.54 9.17
C LEU A 129 -9.49 -2.47 10.24
N CYS A 130 -9.14 -2.06 11.46
CA CYS A 130 -10.09 -1.90 12.55
C CYS A 130 -10.83 -0.54 12.55
N GLY A 131 -10.49 0.36 11.62
CA GLY A 131 -11.15 1.65 11.45
C GLY A 131 -10.73 2.77 12.43
N ASP A 132 -9.62 2.62 13.16
CA ASP A 132 -9.05 3.73 13.97
C ASP A 132 -8.16 4.64 13.11
N TYR A 133 -8.76 5.27 12.10
CA TYR A 133 -8.05 6.15 11.17
C TYR A 133 -7.38 7.35 11.86
N ARG A 134 -7.84 7.73 13.05
CA ARG A 134 -7.21 8.78 13.86
C ARG A 134 -5.81 8.36 14.27
N ARG A 135 -5.61 7.09 14.65
CA ARG A 135 -4.28 6.57 14.97
C ARG A 135 -3.44 6.34 13.73
N VAL A 136 -4.03 5.89 12.62
CA VAL A 136 -3.34 5.82 11.33
C VAL A 136 -2.66 7.15 10.99
N VAL A 137 -3.37 8.28 11.15
CA VAL A 137 -2.78 9.61 10.91
C VAL A 137 -1.70 9.96 11.94
N SER A 138 -1.92 9.72 13.24
CA SER A 138 -0.97 10.14 14.27
C SER A 138 0.33 9.32 14.27
N ASP A 139 0.21 8.02 14.05
CA ASP A 139 1.35 7.10 14.09
C ASP A 139 2.23 7.32 12.85
N ASN A 140 1.61 7.55 11.69
CA ASN A 140 2.35 7.91 10.48
C ASN A 140 2.96 9.32 10.54
N GLU A 141 2.33 10.30 11.22
CA GLU A 141 2.99 11.58 11.47
C GLU A 141 4.28 11.40 12.30
N ALA A 142 4.25 10.56 13.33
CA ALA A 142 5.42 10.24 14.13
C ALA A 142 6.49 9.47 13.32
N ALA A 143 6.06 8.51 12.48
CA ALA A 143 6.95 7.77 11.59
C ALA A 143 7.65 8.68 10.58
N ILE A 144 6.91 9.58 9.93
CA ILE A 144 7.46 10.57 9.00
C ILE A 144 8.47 11.48 9.73
N ALA A 145 8.18 11.92 10.96
CA ALA A 145 9.12 12.72 11.74
C ALA A 145 10.43 11.97 12.07
N ALA A 146 10.38 10.65 12.28
CA ALA A 146 11.56 9.81 12.43
C ALA A 146 12.33 9.66 11.10
N ASP A 147 11.61 9.47 10.00
CA ASP A 147 12.17 9.35 8.65
C ASP A 147 12.95 10.58 8.21
N GLU A 148 12.50 11.78 8.59
CA GLU A 148 13.21 13.02 8.28
C GLU A 148 14.61 13.07 8.91
N LYS A 149 14.85 12.38 10.04
CA LYS A 149 16.20 12.22 10.60
C LYS A 149 17.07 11.32 9.74
N CYS A 150 16.50 10.25 9.18
CA CYS A 150 17.19 9.37 8.24
C CYS A 150 17.51 10.11 6.94
N LEU A 151 16.55 10.87 6.40
CA LEU A 151 16.73 11.72 5.22
C LEU A 151 17.87 12.71 5.42
N ALA A 152 17.88 13.44 6.54
CA ALA A 152 18.91 14.42 6.84
C ALA A 152 20.32 13.81 6.90
N ARG A 153 20.43 12.53 7.29
CA ARG A 153 21.70 11.81 7.39
C ARG A 153 22.14 11.14 6.09
N SER A 154 21.20 10.53 5.37
CA SER A 154 21.48 9.57 4.29
C SER A 154 21.01 10.02 2.91
N GLY A 155 20.28 11.13 2.82
CA GLY A 155 19.68 11.63 1.59
C GLY A 155 18.49 10.79 1.10
N ALA A 156 17.89 11.22 0.00
CA ALA A 156 16.71 10.57 -0.60
C ALA A 156 17.06 9.56 -1.70
N MET A 157 18.31 9.50 -2.16
CA MET A 157 18.75 8.66 -3.28
C MET A 157 19.05 7.22 -2.87
N ASN A 158 18.07 6.56 -2.23
CA ASN A 158 18.21 5.19 -1.75
C ASN A 158 16.84 4.49 -1.64
N PHE A 159 16.87 3.17 -1.45
CA PHE A 159 15.67 2.34 -1.33
C PHE A 159 14.78 2.71 -0.13
N TYR A 160 15.35 3.32 0.92
CA TYR A 160 14.57 3.73 2.09
C TYR A 160 13.49 4.76 1.76
N THR A 161 13.61 5.50 0.65
CA THR A 161 12.57 6.39 0.15
C THR A 161 11.24 5.67 -0.12
N LEU A 162 11.25 4.38 -0.46
CA LEU A 162 10.03 3.57 -0.57
C LEU A 162 9.27 3.47 0.76
N TYR A 163 9.99 3.14 1.85
CA TYR A 163 9.39 3.08 3.20
C TYR A 163 8.88 4.44 3.66
N ARG A 164 9.57 5.53 3.29
CA ARG A 164 9.11 6.89 3.58
C ARG A 164 7.82 7.23 2.83
N ALA A 165 7.74 6.88 1.55
CA ALA A 165 6.53 7.07 0.74
C ALA A 165 5.34 6.28 1.30
N HIS A 166 5.57 5.08 1.84
CA HIS A 166 4.57 4.25 2.50
C HIS A 166 3.92 4.95 3.70
N ASN A 167 4.72 5.57 4.57
CA ASN A 167 4.19 6.27 5.74
C ASN A 167 3.30 7.46 5.34
N HIS A 168 3.69 8.17 4.28
CA HIS A 168 2.83 9.19 3.69
C HIS A 168 1.55 8.61 3.09
N HIS A 169 1.63 7.48 2.39
CA HIS A 169 0.47 6.79 1.80
C HIS A 169 -0.57 6.44 2.87
N PHE A 170 -0.16 5.84 4.00
CA PHE A 170 -1.04 5.59 5.15
C PHE A 170 -1.67 6.87 5.69
N LYS A 171 -0.88 7.92 5.89
CA LYS A 171 -1.40 9.20 6.38
C LYS A 171 -2.45 9.79 5.44
N ILE A 172 -2.23 9.75 4.13
CA ILE A 172 -3.19 10.20 3.11
C ILE A 172 -4.49 9.40 3.23
N TYR A 173 -4.38 8.06 3.28
CA TYR A 173 -5.54 7.17 3.39
C TYR A 173 -6.37 7.44 4.65
N GLY A 174 -5.72 7.44 5.82
CA GLY A 174 -6.39 7.74 7.09
C GLY A 174 -7.05 9.11 7.12
N ALA A 175 -6.37 10.15 6.61
CA ALA A 175 -6.91 11.50 6.54
C ALA A 175 -8.15 11.61 5.62
N MET A 176 -8.18 10.87 4.50
CA MET A 176 -9.36 10.80 3.64
C MET A 176 -10.58 10.18 4.33
N PHE A 177 -10.38 9.13 5.13
CA PHE A 177 -11.46 8.49 5.89
C PHE A 177 -11.95 9.35 7.06
N LEU A 178 -11.09 10.17 7.65
CA LEU A 178 -11.45 11.15 8.68
C LEU A 178 -12.10 12.44 8.11
N GLY A 179 -12.15 12.60 6.79
CA GLY A 179 -12.63 13.85 6.17
C GLY A 179 -11.66 15.03 6.34
N GLN A 180 -10.38 14.77 6.63
CA GLN A 180 -9.35 15.78 6.86
C GLN A 180 -8.66 16.19 5.55
N TYR A 181 -9.37 16.96 4.72
CA TYR A 181 -8.90 17.38 3.39
C TYR A 181 -7.49 18.02 3.40
N GLU A 182 -7.26 19.01 4.27
CA GLU A 182 -5.98 19.73 4.31
C GLU A 182 -4.81 18.82 4.72
N VAL A 183 -5.06 17.89 5.66
CA VAL A 183 -4.05 16.91 6.10
C VAL A 183 -3.72 15.93 4.98
N ALA A 184 -4.72 15.45 4.24
CA ALA A 184 -4.53 14.54 3.11
C ALA A 184 -3.74 15.22 1.98
N LEU A 185 -4.05 16.49 1.67
CA LEU A 185 -3.31 17.23 0.65
C LEU A 185 -1.88 17.57 1.06
N ASP A 186 -1.65 17.98 2.31
CA ASP A 186 -0.30 18.21 2.82
C ASP A 186 0.54 16.92 2.74
N ALA A 187 -0.03 15.79 3.18
CA ALA A 187 0.64 14.50 3.12
C ALA A 187 0.97 14.08 1.67
N ALA A 188 0.05 14.28 0.72
CA ALA A 188 0.29 14.02 -0.71
C ALA A 188 1.38 14.93 -1.29
N ALA A 189 1.39 16.23 -0.96
CA ALA A 189 2.44 17.14 -1.41
C ALA A 189 3.82 16.77 -0.84
N ARG A 190 3.87 16.36 0.43
CA ARG A 190 5.11 15.90 1.07
C ARG A 190 5.60 14.57 0.49
N LEU A 191 4.68 13.65 0.17
CA LEU A 191 5.00 12.42 -0.55
C LEU A 191 5.67 12.73 -1.87
N GLU A 192 5.07 13.60 -2.69
CA GLU A 192 5.60 13.92 -4.02
C GLU A 192 6.98 14.57 -3.91
N ALA A 193 7.17 15.48 -2.95
CA ALA A 193 8.47 16.10 -2.70
C ALA A 193 9.53 15.12 -2.16
N SER A 194 9.11 13.99 -1.57
CA SER A 194 10.03 13.01 -0.99
C SER A 194 10.69 12.09 -2.03
N VAL A 195 10.15 12.03 -3.25
CA VAL A 195 10.60 11.16 -4.34
C VAL A 195 11.21 12.04 -5.46
N PRO A 196 12.53 12.22 -5.49
CA PRO A 196 13.18 13.02 -6.53
C PRO A 196 13.13 12.30 -7.89
N GLU A 197 13.02 13.07 -8.98
CA GLU A 197 13.02 12.52 -10.33
C GLU A 197 14.30 11.72 -10.64
N GLU A 198 15.45 12.19 -10.15
CA GLU A 198 16.72 11.48 -10.33
C GLU A 198 16.67 10.06 -9.77
N LEU A 199 15.92 9.83 -8.69
CA LEU A 199 15.73 8.50 -8.14
C LEU A 199 14.89 7.64 -9.07
N LEU A 200 13.81 8.17 -9.63
CA LEU A 200 12.98 7.45 -10.60
C LEU A 200 13.78 7.06 -11.86
N ARG A 201 14.80 7.85 -12.23
CA ARG A 201 15.67 7.54 -13.38
C ARG A 201 16.73 6.47 -13.11
N VAL A 202 16.82 5.94 -11.89
CA VAL A 202 17.72 4.80 -11.59
C VAL A 202 17.14 3.51 -12.18
N GLU A 203 17.87 2.90 -13.10
CA GLU A 203 17.47 1.66 -13.80
C GLU A 203 17.89 0.38 -13.05
N SER A 204 18.89 0.47 -12.16
CA SER A 204 19.37 -0.66 -11.37
C SER A 204 19.68 -0.25 -9.92
N PRO A 205 18.86 -0.65 -8.95
CA PRO A 205 17.56 -1.29 -9.14
C PRO A 205 16.54 -0.37 -9.86
N PRO A 206 15.49 -0.90 -10.53
CA PRO A 206 14.55 -0.12 -11.33
C PRO A 206 13.59 0.69 -10.43
N MET A 207 14.04 1.84 -9.93
CA MET A 207 13.31 2.59 -8.90
C MET A 207 11.98 3.16 -9.38
N ALA A 208 11.85 3.49 -10.66
CA ALA A 208 10.58 3.93 -11.24
C ALA A 208 9.48 2.87 -11.06
N ASP A 209 9.85 1.59 -11.13
CA ASP A 209 8.92 0.48 -11.06
C ASP A 209 8.21 0.38 -9.72
N TRP A 210 8.83 0.91 -8.65
CA TRP A 210 8.29 0.82 -7.29
C TRP A 210 7.78 2.14 -6.72
N LEU A 211 8.25 3.28 -7.25
CA LEU A 211 8.00 4.59 -6.62
C LEU A 211 7.05 5.50 -7.40
N GLU A 212 6.99 5.37 -8.72
CA GLU A 212 6.29 6.38 -9.53
C GLU A 212 4.79 6.41 -9.28
N ALA A 213 4.18 5.26 -9.00
CA ALA A 213 2.74 5.15 -8.75
C ALA A 213 2.29 5.97 -7.52
N PHE A 214 3.15 6.14 -6.51
CA PHE A 214 2.84 6.97 -5.36
C PHE A 214 2.62 8.44 -5.72
N LEU A 215 3.21 8.93 -6.80
CA LEU A 215 3.06 10.34 -7.22
C LEU A 215 1.65 10.67 -7.72
N ALA A 216 0.83 9.65 -7.98
CA ALA A 216 -0.57 9.82 -8.37
C ALA A 216 -1.53 10.03 -7.18
N MET A 217 -1.10 9.84 -5.92
CA MET A 217 -2.01 9.78 -4.76
C MET A 217 -2.87 11.04 -4.56
N ARG A 218 -2.40 12.21 -4.99
CA ARG A 218 -3.17 13.47 -4.92
C ARG A 218 -4.51 13.37 -5.65
N VAL A 219 -4.59 12.63 -6.77
CA VAL A 219 -5.83 12.59 -7.55
C VAL A 219 -6.96 11.95 -6.76
N HIS A 220 -6.68 10.90 -5.99
CA HIS A 220 -7.65 10.27 -5.11
C HIS A 220 -8.15 11.23 -4.03
N VAL A 221 -7.27 12.03 -3.44
CA VAL A 221 -7.67 13.05 -2.45
C VAL A 221 -8.64 14.04 -3.08
N LEU A 222 -8.30 14.60 -4.24
CA LEU A 222 -9.16 15.59 -4.88
C LEU A 222 -10.52 15.02 -5.30
N ILE A 223 -10.55 13.80 -5.84
CA ILE A 223 -11.81 13.13 -6.21
C ILE A 223 -12.64 12.84 -4.96
N ARG A 224 -12.04 12.28 -3.90
CA ARG A 224 -12.72 11.95 -2.63
C ARG A 224 -13.45 13.16 -2.04
N PHE A 225 -12.87 14.35 -2.16
CA PHE A 225 -13.43 15.59 -1.64
C PHE A 225 -14.18 16.43 -2.70
N GLY A 226 -14.43 15.89 -3.89
CA GLY A 226 -15.20 16.56 -4.94
C GLY A 226 -14.57 17.84 -5.47
N ARG A 227 -13.23 17.93 -5.43
CA ARG A 227 -12.45 19.12 -5.81
C ARG A 227 -12.19 19.19 -7.32
N TRP A 228 -13.27 19.16 -8.09
CA TRP A 228 -13.22 19.02 -9.55
C TRP A 228 -12.43 20.12 -10.26
N ALA A 229 -12.57 21.37 -9.84
CA ALA A 229 -11.81 22.49 -10.41
C ALA A 229 -10.30 22.30 -10.20
N ASP A 230 -9.89 21.78 -9.04
CA ASP A 230 -8.48 21.55 -8.74
C ASP A 230 -7.92 20.37 -9.53
N VAL A 231 -8.71 19.31 -9.73
CA VAL A 231 -8.34 18.18 -10.61
C VAL A 231 -8.03 18.69 -12.02
N LEU A 232 -8.90 19.54 -12.57
CA LEU A 232 -8.74 20.09 -13.91
C LEU A 232 -7.58 21.08 -14.02
N ALA A 233 -7.15 21.66 -12.90
CA ALA A 233 -6.00 22.56 -12.83
C ALA A 233 -4.66 21.84 -12.67
N LEU A 234 -4.64 20.54 -12.33
CA LEU A 234 -3.39 19.78 -12.22
C LEU A 234 -2.68 19.73 -13.58
N PRO A 235 -1.37 20.03 -13.65
CA PRO A 235 -0.60 19.90 -14.88
C PRO A 235 -0.38 18.41 -15.23
N LEU A 236 -0.23 18.11 -16.52
CA LEU A 236 0.38 16.83 -16.93
C LEU A 236 1.90 16.91 -16.74
N PRO A 237 2.58 15.78 -16.45
CA PRO A 237 4.03 15.76 -16.36
C PRO A 237 4.68 15.98 -17.73
N ASP A 238 5.85 16.62 -17.75
CA ASP A 238 6.62 16.90 -18.98
C ASP A 238 7.18 15.62 -19.63
N ASP A 239 7.48 14.59 -18.81
CA ASP A 239 7.96 13.27 -19.27
C ASP A 239 6.91 12.17 -18.99
N PRO A 240 5.87 12.03 -19.83
CA PRO A 240 4.81 11.04 -19.62
C PRO A 240 5.28 9.58 -19.79
N ARG A 241 6.53 9.34 -20.21
CA ARG A 241 7.12 8.00 -20.23
C ARG A 241 7.67 7.61 -18.88
N LEU A 242 8.34 8.54 -18.19
CA LEU A 242 8.80 8.31 -16.82
C LEU A 242 7.61 8.23 -15.87
N TYR A 243 6.72 9.23 -15.95
CA TYR A 243 5.53 9.41 -15.12
C TYR A 243 4.27 8.76 -15.73
N CYS A 244 4.41 7.53 -16.21
CA CYS A 244 3.37 6.87 -17.00
C CYS A 244 2.09 6.59 -16.20
N VAL A 245 2.21 6.13 -14.94
CA VAL A 245 1.06 5.84 -14.09
C VAL A 245 0.39 7.14 -13.66
N THR A 246 1.18 8.15 -13.27
CA THR A 246 0.70 9.48 -12.92
C THR A 246 -0.06 10.13 -14.08
N THR A 247 0.46 10.00 -15.31
CA THR A 247 -0.21 10.50 -16.52
C THR A 247 -1.57 9.85 -16.74
N ALA A 248 -1.64 8.52 -16.63
CA ALA A 248 -2.90 7.79 -16.74
C ALA A 248 -3.88 8.23 -15.63
N MET A 249 -3.44 8.26 -14.38
CA MET A 249 -4.28 8.67 -13.24
C MET A 249 -4.79 10.12 -13.34
N LEU A 250 -4.02 11.03 -13.94
CA LEU A 250 -4.46 12.40 -14.21
C LEU A 250 -5.58 12.45 -15.27
N HIS A 251 -5.45 11.69 -16.36
CA HIS A 251 -6.52 11.56 -17.36
C HIS A 251 -7.79 10.92 -16.77
N TYR A 252 -7.62 9.86 -15.97
CA TYR A 252 -8.72 9.26 -15.20
C TYR A 252 -9.44 10.31 -14.35
N ALA A 253 -8.69 11.05 -13.53
CA ALA A 253 -9.25 12.04 -12.62
C ALA A 253 -9.98 13.16 -13.36
N ARG A 254 -9.41 13.67 -14.45
CA ARG A 254 -10.07 14.66 -15.30
C ARG A 254 -11.34 14.12 -15.93
N GLY A 255 -11.33 12.88 -16.43
CA GLY A 255 -12.52 12.20 -16.93
C GLY A 255 -13.63 12.15 -15.90
N VAL A 256 -13.34 11.72 -14.67
CA VAL A 256 -14.29 11.71 -13.55
C VAL A 256 -14.78 13.13 -13.24
N ALA A 257 -13.90 14.12 -13.14
CA ALA A 257 -14.27 15.51 -12.85
C ALA A 257 -15.17 16.14 -13.92
N LEU A 258 -14.91 15.86 -15.20
CA LEU A 258 -15.71 16.33 -16.33
C LEU A 258 -17.07 15.65 -16.36
N SER A 259 -17.13 14.33 -16.14
CA SER A 259 -18.39 13.60 -15.96
C SER A 259 -19.19 14.19 -14.80
N ALA A 260 -18.54 14.37 -13.64
CA ALA A 260 -19.11 14.91 -12.42
C ALA A 260 -19.69 16.33 -12.60
N THR A 261 -19.17 17.10 -13.56
CA THR A 261 -19.61 18.47 -13.88
C THR A 261 -20.47 18.57 -15.14
N GLY A 262 -20.89 17.45 -15.73
CA GLY A 262 -21.79 17.40 -16.89
C GLY A 262 -21.12 17.70 -18.24
N ARG A 263 -19.79 17.79 -18.28
CA ARG A 263 -19.00 18.06 -19.49
C ARG A 263 -18.67 16.76 -20.22
N VAL A 264 -19.72 16.01 -20.57
CA VAL A 264 -19.65 14.62 -21.07
C VAL A 264 -18.73 14.46 -22.28
N ALA A 265 -18.83 15.32 -23.29
CA ALA A 265 -17.99 15.22 -24.49
C ALA A 265 -16.48 15.40 -24.20
N GLU A 266 -16.15 16.22 -23.20
CA GLU A 266 -14.77 16.40 -22.77
C GLU A 266 -14.30 15.21 -21.92
N ALA A 267 -15.18 14.65 -21.08
CA ALA A 267 -14.91 13.43 -20.32
C ALA A 267 -14.65 12.23 -21.23
N GLU A 268 -15.36 12.13 -22.36
CA GLU A 268 -15.09 11.12 -23.40
C GLU A 268 -13.68 11.24 -23.97
N THR A 269 -13.24 12.46 -24.24
CA THR A 269 -11.89 12.72 -24.73
C THR A 269 -10.85 12.30 -23.70
N GLU A 270 -11.03 12.65 -22.42
CA GLU A 270 -10.14 12.25 -21.34
C GLU A 270 -10.15 10.72 -21.12
N ARG A 271 -11.27 10.04 -21.33
CA ARG A 271 -11.33 8.57 -21.28
C ARG A 271 -10.49 7.92 -22.38
N ASP A 272 -10.54 8.44 -23.60
CA ASP A 272 -9.74 7.90 -24.70
C ASP A 272 -8.24 8.18 -24.48
N LEU A 273 -7.90 9.36 -23.93
CA LEU A 273 -6.53 9.69 -23.52
C LEU A 273 -6.04 8.82 -22.36
N PHE A 274 -6.90 8.53 -21.39
CA PHE A 274 -6.64 7.61 -20.30
C PHE A 274 -6.27 6.21 -20.83
N ARG A 275 -7.11 5.63 -21.71
CA ARG A 275 -6.85 4.32 -22.31
C ARG A 275 -5.51 4.30 -23.07
N ALA A 276 -5.24 5.34 -23.86
CA ALA A 276 -3.97 5.47 -24.57
C ALA A 276 -2.75 5.66 -23.64
N ALA A 277 -2.94 6.21 -22.44
CA ALA A 277 -1.90 6.31 -21.42
C ALA A 277 -1.67 4.98 -20.70
N VAL A 278 -2.73 4.23 -20.40
CA VAL A 278 -2.66 2.87 -19.83
C VAL A 278 -1.83 1.94 -20.73
N ASP A 279 -2.04 1.99 -22.04
CA ASP A 279 -1.27 1.18 -23.01
C ASP A 279 0.25 1.42 -22.97
N ARG A 280 0.71 2.53 -22.36
CA ARG A 280 2.14 2.88 -22.24
C ARG A 280 2.74 2.49 -20.89
N VAL A 281 1.94 2.04 -19.93
CA VAL A 281 2.43 1.65 -18.60
C VAL A 281 3.11 0.28 -18.70
N PRO A 282 4.41 0.17 -18.37
CA PRO A 282 5.09 -1.12 -18.35
C PRO A 282 4.47 -2.08 -17.34
N GLY A 283 4.39 -3.37 -17.68
CA GLY A 283 3.88 -4.39 -16.76
C GLY A 283 4.74 -4.58 -15.49
N SER A 284 5.96 -4.02 -15.46
CA SER A 284 6.82 -4.01 -14.29
C SER A 284 6.45 -2.94 -13.25
N ARG A 285 5.59 -1.96 -13.58
CA ARG A 285 5.16 -0.93 -12.63
C ARG A 285 4.27 -1.55 -11.57
N THR A 286 4.65 -1.35 -10.31
CA THR A 286 3.88 -1.81 -9.15
C THR A 286 3.65 -0.68 -8.16
N LEU A 287 2.62 -0.88 -7.34
CA LEU A 287 2.45 -0.23 -6.05
C LEU A 287 2.41 -1.36 -5.03
N PHE A 288 3.53 -1.56 -4.33
CA PHE A 288 3.79 -2.74 -3.50
C PHE A 288 3.44 -4.05 -4.22
N ASN A 289 2.42 -4.76 -3.71
CA ASN A 289 2.01 -6.10 -4.14
C ASN A 289 1.13 -6.06 -5.40
N ASN A 290 0.64 -4.87 -5.78
CA ASN A 290 -0.30 -4.69 -6.87
C ASN A 290 0.42 -4.20 -8.14
N THR A 291 0.08 -4.77 -9.30
CA THR A 291 0.53 -4.19 -10.56
C THR A 291 -0.23 -2.90 -10.84
N CYS A 292 0.43 -1.90 -11.41
CA CYS A 292 -0.25 -0.67 -11.82
C CYS A 292 -1.28 -0.95 -12.92
N ALA A 293 -1.09 -2.00 -13.72
CA ALA A 293 -2.07 -2.41 -14.73
C ALA A 293 -3.39 -2.84 -14.09
N ASP A 294 -3.36 -3.61 -13.00
CA ASP A 294 -4.57 -4.04 -12.28
C ASP A 294 -5.28 -2.84 -11.61
N ILE A 295 -4.51 -1.94 -10.98
CA ILE A 295 -5.04 -0.69 -10.40
C ILE A 295 -5.72 0.17 -11.48
N LEU A 296 -5.09 0.32 -12.65
CA LEU A 296 -5.66 1.11 -13.75
C LEU A 296 -6.88 0.42 -14.39
N ALA A 297 -7.02 -0.90 -14.30
CA ALA A 297 -8.24 -1.58 -14.72
C ALA A 297 -9.43 -1.16 -13.85
N ILE A 298 -9.23 -1.00 -12.54
CA ILE A 298 -10.26 -0.47 -11.62
C ILE A 298 -10.63 0.96 -12.02
N ALA A 299 -9.63 1.81 -12.26
CA ALA A 299 -9.81 3.19 -12.71
C ALA A 299 -10.61 3.27 -14.03
N SER A 300 -10.31 2.38 -14.98
CA SER A 300 -11.04 2.30 -16.26
C SER A 300 -12.52 2.02 -16.04
N ALA A 301 -12.83 0.98 -15.27
CA ALA A 301 -14.21 0.58 -14.99
C ALA A 301 -14.96 1.66 -14.21
N MET A 302 -14.29 2.32 -13.26
CA MET A 302 -14.82 3.45 -12.51
C MET A 302 -15.16 4.63 -13.41
N LEU A 303 -14.26 5.01 -14.32
CA LEU A 303 -14.46 6.10 -15.26
C LEU A 303 -15.60 5.82 -16.24
N ASP A 304 -15.67 4.59 -16.77
CA ASP A 304 -16.78 4.18 -17.62
C ASP A 304 -18.11 4.26 -16.86
N GLY A 305 -18.17 3.78 -15.61
CA GLY A 305 -19.34 3.88 -14.74
C GLY A 305 -19.83 5.33 -14.54
N GLU A 306 -18.93 6.20 -14.10
CA GLU A 306 -19.21 7.64 -13.89
C GLU A 306 -19.68 8.33 -15.18
N LEU A 307 -19.06 8.03 -16.32
CA LEU A 307 -19.39 8.66 -17.59
C LEU A 307 -20.75 8.18 -18.14
N GLU A 308 -20.99 6.88 -18.20
CA GLU A 308 -22.24 6.33 -18.75
C GLU A 308 -23.44 6.72 -17.88
N TYR A 309 -23.25 6.84 -16.56
CA TYR A 309 -24.31 7.34 -15.67
C TYR A 309 -24.75 8.75 -16.09
N ARG A 310 -23.79 9.64 -16.37
CA ARG A 310 -24.06 11.03 -16.77
C ARG A 310 -24.56 11.19 -18.20
N ARG A 311 -24.43 10.16 -19.03
CA ARG A 311 -25.13 10.05 -20.32
C ARG A 311 -26.57 9.54 -20.20
N GLY A 312 -26.94 9.01 -19.03
CA GLY A 312 -28.25 8.40 -18.79
C GLY A 312 -28.35 6.91 -19.15
N ASP A 313 -27.24 6.27 -19.53
CA ASP A 313 -27.19 4.82 -19.71
C ASP A 313 -26.86 4.15 -18.37
N HIS A 314 -27.85 4.14 -17.48
CA HIS A 314 -27.67 3.59 -16.13
C HIS A 314 -27.36 2.08 -16.14
N THR A 315 -27.84 1.33 -17.14
CA THR A 315 -27.54 -0.10 -17.26
C THR A 315 -26.05 -0.33 -17.48
N ALA A 316 -25.45 0.38 -18.46
CA ALA A 316 -24.02 0.31 -18.70
C ALA A 316 -23.21 0.86 -17.52
N ALA A 317 -23.69 1.93 -16.88
CA ALA A 317 -23.04 2.55 -15.75
C ALA A 317 -22.87 1.58 -14.57
N PHE A 318 -23.97 0.97 -14.11
CA PHE A 318 -23.91 0.07 -12.95
C PHE A 318 -23.15 -1.22 -13.26
N ALA A 319 -23.24 -1.74 -14.49
CA ALA A 319 -22.42 -2.87 -14.91
C ALA A 319 -20.91 -2.56 -14.85
N ALA A 320 -20.50 -1.35 -15.24
CA ALA A 320 -19.10 -0.92 -15.15
C ALA A 320 -18.65 -0.70 -13.69
N LEU A 321 -19.50 -0.13 -12.84
CA LEU A 321 -19.20 0.05 -11.42
C LEU A 321 -19.13 -1.29 -10.66
N GLU A 322 -19.99 -2.25 -10.97
CA GLU A 322 -19.91 -3.63 -10.46
C GLU A 322 -18.61 -4.30 -10.89
N ARG A 323 -18.19 -4.10 -12.15
CA ARG A 323 -16.88 -4.57 -12.62
C ARG A 323 -15.71 -3.91 -11.87
N SER A 324 -15.81 -2.62 -11.59
CA SER A 324 -14.80 -1.91 -10.79
C SER A 324 -14.68 -2.49 -9.38
N ILE A 325 -15.81 -2.79 -8.74
CA ILE A 325 -15.86 -3.47 -7.43
C ILE A 325 -15.24 -4.87 -7.50
N GLU A 326 -15.59 -5.67 -8.52
CA GLU A 326 -15.02 -7.00 -8.69
C GLU A 326 -13.50 -6.96 -8.86
N LEU A 327 -12.97 -5.99 -9.62
CA LEU A 327 -11.53 -5.81 -9.80
C LEU A 327 -10.84 -5.42 -8.49
N ASP A 328 -11.42 -4.46 -7.75
CA ASP A 328 -10.94 -3.97 -6.45
C ASP A 328 -10.90 -5.10 -5.41
N ASP A 329 -11.97 -5.89 -5.30
CA ASP A 329 -12.08 -7.02 -4.36
C ASP A 329 -11.08 -8.17 -4.63
N ASN A 330 -10.53 -8.26 -5.84
CA ASN A 330 -9.61 -9.34 -6.24
C ASN A 330 -8.16 -8.85 -6.39
N LEU A 331 -7.84 -7.62 -5.98
CA LEU A 331 -6.46 -7.17 -5.87
C LEU A 331 -5.68 -8.01 -4.84
N PRO A 332 -4.38 -8.28 -5.07
CA PRO A 332 -3.48 -8.71 -4.02
C PRO A 332 -3.57 -7.83 -2.76
N TYR A 333 -3.46 -8.48 -1.60
CA TYR A 333 -3.51 -7.79 -0.31
C TYR A 333 -2.41 -6.73 -0.18
N ASP A 334 -2.77 -5.57 0.35
CA ASP A 334 -1.87 -4.43 0.52
C ASP A 334 -2.49 -3.42 1.49
N GLU A 335 -1.67 -2.73 2.29
CA GLU A 335 -2.12 -1.67 3.19
C GLU A 335 -1.31 -0.39 3.03
N PRO A 336 -1.98 0.77 2.90
CA PRO A 336 -3.37 0.89 2.48
C PRO A 336 -3.58 0.27 1.10
N TRP A 337 -4.83 -0.11 0.79
CA TRP A 337 -5.20 -0.67 -0.52
C TRP A 337 -4.61 0.16 -1.68
N GLY A 338 -4.06 -0.54 -2.68
CA GLY A 338 -3.46 0.12 -3.84
C GLY A 338 -4.42 1.02 -4.63
N TRP A 339 -5.73 0.77 -4.52
CA TRP A 339 -6.78 1.67 -4.97
C TRP A 339 -7.42 2.40 -3.77
N MET A 340 -7.11 3.68 -3.58
CA MET A 340 -7.51 4.38 -2.35
C MET A 340 -8.97 4.87 -2.31
N GLN A 341 -9.66 5.01 -3.45
CA GLN A 341 -11.03 5.53 -3.48
C GLN A 341 -12.02 4.36 -3.47
N PRO A 342 -12.77 4.11 -2.37
CA PRO A 342 -13.60 2.91 -2.31
C PRO A 342 -14.60 2.85 -3.47
N THR A 343 -14.51 1.79 -4.28
CA THR A 343 -15.31 1.66 -5.52
C THR A 343 -16.81 1.67 -5.25
N ARG A 344 -17.21 1.06 -4.12
CA ARG A 344 -18.59 1.04 -3.61
C ARG A 344 -19.15 2.41 -3.25
N HIS A 345 -18.31 3.42 -2.99
CA HIS A 345 -18.81 4.76 -2.72
C HIS A 345 -19.42 5.40 -3.97
N ALA A 346 -18.80 5.24 -5.13
CA ALA A 346 -19.37 5.73 -6.39
C ALA A 346 -20.65 4.95 -6.72
N TYR A 347 -20.62 3.61 -6.60
CA TYR A 347 -21.79 2.75 -6.81
C TYR A 347 -22.99 3.13 -5.94
N GLY A 348 -22.77 3.43 -4.65
CA GLY A 348 -23.85 3.78 -3.74
C GLY A 348 -24.34 5.24 -3.84
N ALA A 349 -23.54 6.13 -4.44
CA ALA A 349 -23.88 7.55 -4.55
C ALA A 349 -24.63 7.90 -5.84
N LEU A 350 -24.43 7.11 -6.90
CA LEU A 350 -25.12 7.19 -8.19
C LEU A 350 -26.40 6.35 -8.15
#